data_AF-A0A960DR00-F1
#
_entry.id   AF-A0A960DR00-F1
#
_cell.length_a   1.000
_cell.length_b   1.000
_cell.length_c   1.000
_cell.angle_alpha   90.00
_cell.angle_beta   90.00
_cell.angle_gamma   90.00
#
_symmetry.space_group_name_H-M   'P 1'
#
loop_
_entity.id
_entity.type
_entity.pdbx_description
1 polymer ?
#
loop_
_entity_poly.entity_id
_entity_poly.type
_entity_poly.pdbx_seq_one_letter_code
_entity_poly.pdbx_strand_id
1 'polypeptide(L)'
;MARGRKPVPEASTEDLELFASFVKGEQRKAQEEKAAARAARREADAHQRLVAAKDAAAADVKRLRSSERASAEEKAAADEAYKAALAALVAHETGEAPEWAPPTPAPASDEGPATDDGPTAEVGTEALEADDADDQIAAEQAPSSTGPDDAP
;
A
#
# COMPACT_ATOMS: atom_id res chain seq x y z
N MET A 1 45.18 -29.48 35.88
CA MET A 1 44.52 -29.85 34.61
C MET A 1 44.27 -28.57 33.81
N ALA A 2 45.20 -28.21 32.91
CA ALA A 2 44.99 -27.07 32.01
C ALA A 2 44.28 -27.60 30.76
N ARG A 3 43.02 -27.20 30.56
CA ARG A 3 42.29 -27.49 29.33
C ARG A 3 42.95 -26.68 28.22
N GLY A 4 43.65 -27.36 27.30
CA GLY A 4 44.18 -26.72 26.11
C GLY A 4 43.04 -26.06 25.35
N ARG A 5 43.03 -24.73 25.33
CA ARG A 5 42.17 -23.98 24.40
C ARG A 5 42.69 -24.30 23.01
N LYS A 6 41.88 -24.97 22.19
CA LYS A 6 42.20 -25.12 20.77
C LYS A 6 42.27 -23.71 20.17
N PRO A 7 43.31 -23.37 19.39
CA PRO A 7 43.37 -22.06 18.74
C PRO A 7 42.15 -21.93 17.82
N VAL A 8 41.44 -20.81 17.94
CA VAL A 8 40.37 -20.45 17.00
C VAL A 8 41.07 -20.17 15.66
N PRO A 9 40.65 -20.77 14.55
CA PRO A 9 41.22 -20.44 13.26
C PRO A 9 40.93 -18.97 12.94
N GLU A 10 41.99 -18.20 12.66
CA GLU A 10 41.88 -16.84 12.14
C GLU A 10 41.21 -16.91 10.75
N ALA A 11 40.09 -16.22 10.58
CA ALA A 11 39.39 -16.18 9.30
C ALA A 11 40.29 -15.49 8.26
N SER A 12 40.48 -16.13 7.11
CA SER A 12 41.24 -15.52 6.03
C SER A 12 40.45 -14.35 5.43
N THR A 13 41.15 -13.43 4.77
CA THR A 13 40.51 -12.29 4.08
C THR A 13 39.54 -12.78 2.99
N GLU A 14 39.86 -13.88 2.33
CA GLU A 14 39.00 -14.54 1.34
C GLU A 14 37.72 -15.10 1.97
N ASP A 15 37.79 -15.68 3.17
CA ASP A 15 36.61 -16.16 3.91
C ASP A 15 35.67 -14.99 4.29
N LEU A 16 36.23 -13.84 4.65
CA LEU A 16 35.46 -12.64 4.98
C LEU A 16 34.77 -12.04 3.75
N GLU A 17 35.43 -12.05 2.59
CA GLU A 17 34.84 -11.59 1.32
C GLU A 17 33.72 -12.53 0.86
N LEU A 18 33.91 -13.85 0.98
CA LEU A 18 32.87 -14.84 0.71
C LEU A 18 31.67 -14.63 1.63
N PHE A 19 31.88 -14.45 2.93
CA PHE A 19 30.80 -14.15 3.87
C PHE A 19 30.09 -12.83 3.53
N ALA A 20 30.82 -11.76 3.20
CA ALA A 20 30.22 -10.48 2.81
C ALA A 20 29.39 -10.61 1.52
N SER A 21 29.86 -11.39 0.55
CA SER A 21 29.11 -11.67 -0.68
C SER A 21 27.84 -12.48 -0.41
N PHE A 22 27.90 -13.46 0.51
CA PHE A 22 26.75 -14.25 0.95
C PHE A 22 25.71 -13.38 1.65
N VAL A 23 26.12 -12.53 2.59
CA VAL A 23 25.22 -11.60 3.30
C VAL A 23 24.57 -10.62 2.31
N LYS A 24 25.32 -10.06 1.37
CA LYS A 24 24.76 -9.20 0.31
C LYS A 24 23.76 -9.96 -0.57
N GLY A 25 24.06 -11.21 -0.89
CA GLY A 25 23.15 -12.10 -1.63
C GLY A 25 21.84 -12.35 -0.88
N GLU A 26 21.91 -12.68 0.42
CA GLU A 26 20.74 -12.89 1.27
C GLU A 26 19.92 -11.61 1.46
N GLN A 27 20.56 -10.45 1.66
CA GLN A 27 19.86 -9.17 1.73
C GLN A 27 19.14 -8.83 0.43
N ARG A 28 19.78 -9.07 -0.72
CA ARG A 28 19.15 -8.87 -2.03
C ARG A 28 17.96 -9.80 -2.21
N LYS A 29 18.09 -11.08 -1.84
CA LYS A 29 17.00 -12.04 -1.90
C LYS A 29 15.81 -11.64 -1.02
N ALA A 30 16.07 -11.20 0.21
CA ALA A 30 15.03 -10.70 1.11
C ALA A 30 14.35 -9.42 0.58
N GLN A 31 15.12 -8.51 -0.04
CA GLN A 31 14.60 -7.32 -0.72
C GLN A 31 13.71 -7.69 -1.91
N GLU A 32 14.17 -8.62 -2.77
CA GLU A 32 13.44 -9.09 -3.94
C GLU A 32 12.14 -9.80 -3.54
N GLU A 33 12.16 -10.64 -2.51
CA GLU A 33 10.95 -11.30 -1.98
C GLU A 33 9.95 -10.28 -1.41
N LYS A 34 10.43 -9.29 -0.65
CA LYS A 34 9.60 -8.21 -0.12
C LYS A 34 9.01 -7.36 -1.24
N ALA A 35 9.79 -7.05 -2.26
CA ALA A 35 9.33 -6.30 -3.43
C ALA A 35 8.29 -7.09 -4.23
N ALA A 36 8.52 -8.39 -4.44
CA ALA A 36 7.59 -9.29 -5.11
C ALA A 36 6.26 -9.41 -4.34
N ALA A 37 6.31 -9.55 -3.01
CA ALA A 37 5.11 -9.59 -2.18
C ALA A 37 4.30 -8.27 -2.26
N ARG A 38 4.99 -7.13 -2.27
CA ARG A 38 4.33 -5.82 -2.46
C ARG A 38 3.74 -5.67 -3.84
N ALA A 39 4.44 -6.11 -4.89
CA ALA A 39 3.95 -6.07 -6.27
C ALA A 39 2.70 -6.95 -6.42
N ALA A 40 2.73 -8.19 -5.92
CA ALA A 40 1.59 -9.09 -5.94
C ALA A 40 0.37 -8.51 -5.20
N ARG A 41 0.59 -7.84 -4.05
CA ARG A 41 -0.49 -7.15 -3.35
C ARG A 41 -1.07 -5.99 -4.16
N ARG A 42 -0.22 -5.17 -4.79
CA ARG A 42 -0.66 -4.06 -5.65
C ARG A 42 -1.48 -4.56 -6.84
N GLU A 43 -1.08 -5.67 -7.45
CA GLU A 43 -1.81 -6.29 -8.55
C GLU A 43 -3.18 -6.82 -8.10
N ALA A 44 -3.23 -7.50 -6.94
CA ALA A 44 -4.49 -7.94 -6.35
C ALA A 44 -5.42 -6.76 -6.01
N ASP A 45 -4.87 -5.70 -5.41
CA ASP A 45 -5.63 -4.48 -5.07
C ASP A 45 -6.12 -3.78 -6.36
N ALA A 46 -5.33 -3.75 -7.43
CA ALA A 46 -5.71 -3.16 -8.72
C ALA A 46 -6.90 -3.91 -9.33
N HIS A 47 -6.84 -5.23 -9.40
CA HIS A 47 -7.94 -6.05 -9.87
C HIS A 47 -9.20 -5.87 -9.01
N GLN A 48 -9.06 -5.88 -7.67
CA GLN A 48 -10.19 -5.66 -6.76
C GLN A 48 -10.82 -4.28 -6.95
N ARG A 49 -10.03 -3.23 -7.17
CA ARG A 49 -10.54 -1.88 -7.47
C ARG A 49 -11.35 -1.86 -8.76
N LEU A 50 -10.91 -2.55 -9.81
CA LEU A 50 -11.64 -2.63 -11.08
C LEU A 50 -12.96 -3.36 -10.94
N VAL A 51 -12.98 -4.48 -10.21
CA VAL A 51 -14.22 -5.22 -9.91
C VAL A 51 -15.18 -4.34 -9.11
N ALA A 52 -14.69 -3.68 -8.06
CA ALA A 52 -15.50 -2.77 -7.25
C ALA A 52 -16.07 -1.60 -8.06
N ALA A 53 -15.29 -1.00 -8.96
CA ALA A 53 -15.73 0.07 -9.84
C ALA A 53 -16.83 -0.40 -10.81
N LYS A 54 -16.67 -1.59 -11.40
CA LYS A 54 -17.68 -2.21 -12.27
C LYS A 54 -18.98 -2.47 -11.51
N ASP A 55 -18.90 -3.01 -10.30
CA ASP A 55 -20.08 -3.31 -9.48
C ASP A 55 -20.77 -2.04 -8.96
N ALA A 56 -20.02 -1.00 -8.60
CA ALA A 56 -20.57 0.31 -8.25
C ALA A 56 -21.31 0.95 -9.43
N ALA A 57 -20.71 0.96 -10.63
CA ALA A 57 -21.35 1.48 -11.83
C ALA A 57 -22.62 0.68 -12.20
N ALA A 58 -22.60 -0.65 -12.04
CA ALA A 58 -23.78 -1.48 -12.24
C ALA A 58 -24.90 -1.15 -11.24
N ALA A 59 -24.56 -0.89 -9.99
CA ALA A 59 -25.52 -0.46 -8.97
C ALA A 59 -26.14 0.89 -9.32
N ASP A 60 -25.35 1.84 -9.84
CA ASP A 60 -25.84 3.14 -10.31
C ASP A 60 -26.77 3.02 -11.52
N VAL A 61 -26.41 2.21 -12.52
CA VAL A 61 -27.29 1.89 -13.65
C VAL A 61 -28.62 1.32 -13.15
N LYS A 62 -28.58 0.35 -12.22
CA LYS A 62 -29.78 -0.25 -11.64
C LYS A 62 -30.64 0.80 -10.91
N ARG A 63 -30.02 1.64 -10.08
CA ARG A 63 -30.68 2.71 -9.32
C ARG A 63 -31.34 3.71 -10.25
N LEU A 64 -30.63 4.19 -11.27
CA LEU A 64 -31.14 5.18 -12.21
C LEU A 64 -32.22 4.60 -13.12
N ARG A 65 -32.11 3.33 -13.55
CA ARG A 65 -33.19 2.66 -14.29
C ARG A 65 -34.46 2.52 -13.47
N SER A 66 -34.35 2.27 -12.16
CA SER A 66 -35.50 2.25 -11.25
C SER A 66 -36.03 3.63 -10.87
N SER A 67 -35.28 4.69 -11.15
CA SER A 67 -35.69 6.07 -10.87
C SER A 67 -36.47 6.66 -12.03
N GLU A 68 -37.71 7.08 -11.76
CA GLU A 68 -38.52 7.88 -12.69
C GLU A 68 -38.07 9.34 -12.77
N ARG A 69 -37.32 9.83 -11.76
CA ARG A 69 -36.82 11.21 -11.73
C ARG A 69 -35.48 11.38 -12.44
N ALA A 70 -34.80 10.29 -12.78
CA ALA A 70 -33.51 10.35 -13.46
C ALA A 70 -33.72 10.74 -14.93
N SER A 71 -32.93 11.69 -15.40
CA SER A 71 -32.96 12.14 -16.80
C SER A 71 -32.41 11.05 -17.73
N ALA A 72 -32.71 11.17 -19.02
CA ALA A 72 -32.15 10.28 -20.03
C ALA A 72 -30.61 10.39 -20.11
N GLU A 73 -30.07 11.61 -19.92
CA GLU A 73 -28.63 11.87 -19.91
C GLU A 73 -27.94 11.20 -18.72
N GLU A 74 -28.54 11.25 -17.51
CA GLU A 74 -28.01 10.58 -16.33
C GLU A 74 -27.95 9.06 -16.51
N LYS A 75 -28.99 8.48 -17.12
CA LYS A 75 -29.03 7.04 -17.42
C LYS A 75 -27.97 6.65 -18.45
N ALA A 76 -27.81 7.44 -19.51
CA ALA A 76 -26.79 7.23 -20.53
C ALA A 76 -25.37 7.35 -19.96
N ALA A 77 -25.10 8.36 -19.12
CA ALA A 77 -23.81 8.54 -18.47
C ALA A 77 -23.46 7.37 -17.54
N ALA A 78 -24.43 6.83 -16.80
CA ALA A 78 -24.21 5.65 -15.97
C ALA A 78 -23.96 4.39 -16.80
N ASP A 79 -24.68 4.20 -17.91
CA ASP A 79 -24.44 3.09 -18.84
C ASP A 79 -23.05 3.20 -19.50
N GLU A 80 -22.59 4.40 -19.84
CA GLU A 80 -21.24 4.67 -20.33
C GLU A 80 -20.17 4.39 -19.27
N ALA A 81 -20.39 4.82 -18.03
CA ALA A 81 -19.50 4.54 -16.91
C ALA A 81 -19.38 3.02 -16.64
N TYR A 82 -20.49 2.28 -16.71
CA TYR A 82 -20.48 0.83 -16.58
C TYR A 82 -19.69 0.15 -17.71
N LYS A 83 -19.88 0.60 -18.96
CA LYS A 83 -19.11 0.11 -20.11
C LYS A 83 -17.61 0.42 -19.97
N ALA A 84 -17.26 1.63 -19.51
CA ALA A 84 -15.87 2.02 -19.27
C ALA A 84 -15.22 1.16 -18.19
N ALA A 85 -15.91 0.90 -17.07
CA ALA A 85 -15.40 0.05 -16.01
C ALA A 85 -15.24 -1.41 -16.46
N LEU A 86 -16.17 -1.93 -17.26
CA LEU A 86 -16.04 -3.26 -17.85
C LEU A 86 -14.86 -3.33 -18.84
N ALA A 87 -14.67 -2.31 -19.67
CA ALA A 87 -13.54 -2.23 -20.58
C ALA A 87 -12.20 -2.17 -19.82
N ALA A 88 -12.11 -1.42 -18.72
CA ALA A 88 -10.91 -1.36 -17.88
C ALA A 88 -10.59 -2.71 -17.21
N LEU A 89 -11.61 -3.45 -16.75
CA LEU A 89 -11.44 -4.80 -16.22
C LEU A 89 -10.92 -5.75 -17.31
N VAL A 90 -11.52 -5.71 -18.51
CA VAL A 90 -11.07 -6.54 -19.64
C VAL A 90 -9.65 -6.17 -20.07
N ALA A 91 -9.30 -4.88 -20.11
CA ALA A 91 -7.95 -4.44 -20.44
C ALA A 91 -6.92 -4.89 -19.40
N HIS A 92 -7.28 -4.93 -18.11
CA HIS A 92 -6.42 -5.46 -17.06
C HIS A 92 -6.23 -6.99 -17.18
N GLU A 93 -7.26 -7.74 -17.58
CA GLU A 93 -7.18 -9.20 -17.73
C GLU A 93 -6.51 -9.66 -19.04
N THR A 94 -6.70 -8.91 -20.12
CA THR A 94 -6.29 -9.32 -21.48
C THR A 94 -5.15 -8.49 -22.06
N GLY A 95 -4.84 -7.34 -21.46
CA GLY A 95 -3.83 -6.39 -21.95
C GLY A 95 -4.31 -5.48 -23.08
N GLU A 96 -5.56 -5.64 -23.57
CA GLU A 96 -6.09 -4.86 -24.69
C GLU A 96 -7.49 -4.30 -24.41
N ALA A 97 -7.72 -3.05 -24.83
CA ALA A 97 -9.01 -2.39 -24.67
C ALA A 97 -10.00 -2.87 -25.75
N PRO A 98 -11.23 -3.29 -25.41
CA PRO A 98 -12.20 -3.75 -26.40
C PRO A 98 -12.67 -2.65 -27.36
N GLU A 99 -12.98 -3.00 -28.62
CA GLU A 99 -13.45 -2.06 -29.66
C GLU A 99 -14.78 -1.33 -29.31
N TRP A 100 -15.63 -1.96 -28.49
CA TRP A 100 -16.91 -1.39 -28.05
C TRP A 100 -16.76 -0.42 -26.87
N ALA A 101 -15.56 -0.27 -26.31
CA ALA A 101 -15.32 0.57 -25.14
C ALA A 101 -15.59 2.05 -25.48
N PRO A 102 -16.26 2.80 -24.59
CA PRO A 102 -16.30 4.25 -24.73
C PRO A 102 -14.86 4.80 -24.72
N PRO A 103 -14.58 5.91 -25.42
CA PRO A 103 -13.27 6.53 -25.38
C PRO A 103 -12.90 6.74 -23.92
N THR A 104 -11.86 6.06 -23.45
CA THR A 104 -11.45 6.12 -22.06
C THR A 104 -11.21 7.58 -21.73
N PRO A 105 -11.95 8.20 -20.78
CA PRO A 105 -11.57 9.53 -20.33
C PRO A 105 -10.14 9.38 -19.83
N ALA A 106 -9.22 10.16 -20.41
CA ALA A 106 -7.82 10.15 -20.00
C ALA A 106 -7.80 10.15 -18.46
N PRO A 107 -7.11 9.21 -17.80
CA PRO A 107 -7.06 9.23 -16.36
C PRO A 107 -6.63 10.63 -15.97
N ALA A 108 -7.46 11.34 -15.20
CA ALA A 108 -6.96 12.49 -14.47
C ALA A 108 -5.78 11.93 -13.70
N SER A 109 -4.57 12.32 -14.11
CA SER A 109 -3.33 11.81 -13.56
C SER A 109 -3.47 11.85 -12.04
N ASP A 110 -3.58 10.68 -11.43
CA ASP A 110 -3.20 10.51 -10.04
C ASP A 110 -1.67 10.57 -10.06
N GLU A 111 -1.14 11.76 -10.34
CA GLU A 111 0.22 12.16 -10.00
C GLU A 111 0.25 12.28 -8.48
N GLY A 112 0.18 11.13 -7.81
CA GLY A 112 0.83 10.97 -6.52
C GLY A 112 2.30 11.37 -6.71
N PRO A 113 2.88 12.17 -5.80
CA PRO A 113 4.23 12.67 -5.98
C PRO A 113 5.18 11.51 -6.21
N ALA A 114 5.92 11.58 -7.31
CA ALA A 114 7.06 10.74 -7.56
C ALA A 114 7.97 10.79 -6.32
N THR A 115 7.95 9.74 -5.50
CA THR A 115 9.03 9.47 -4.57
C THR A 115 10.20 9.03 -5.42
N ASP A 116 10.97 10.02 -5.85
CA ASP A 116 12.38 9.94 -6.19
C ASP A 116 13.11 9.40 -4.95
N ASP A 117 13.12 8.08 -4.79
CA ASP A 117 13.93 7.40 -3.79
C ASP A 117 15.35 7.23 -4.38
N GLY A 118 16.03 8.37 -4.54
CA GLY A 118 17.47 8.42 -4.71
C GLY A 118 18.16 8.06 -3.39
N PRO A 119 19.34 7.41 -3.42
CA PRO A 119 19.98 6.91 -2.22
C PRO A 119 20.45 8.07 -1.32
N THR A 120 19.74 8.33 -0.24
CA THR A 120 20.19 9.24 0.81
C THR A 120 21.29 8.55 1.60
N ALA A 121 22.53 8.92 1.25
CA ALA A 121 23.71 8.64 2.03
C ALA A 121 23.55 9.21 3.45
N GLU A 122 23.65 8.33 4.44
CA GLU A 122 23.79 8.62 5.86
C GLU A 122 24.91 9.65 6.09
N VAL A 123 24.54 10.90 6.43
CA VAL A 123 25.46 11.83 7.08
C VAL A 123 25.16 11.77 8.56
N GLY A 124 26.07 11.14 9.29
CA GLY A 124 26.06 11.09 10.74
C GLY A 124 26.08 12.49 11.35
N THR A 125 25.20 12.70 12.33
CA THR A 125 25.33 13.76 13.32
C THR A 125 25.43 13.12 14.69
N GLU A 126 26.68 12.94 15.14
CA GLU A 126 27.04 12.98 16.56
C GLU A 126 26.57 14.31 17.15
N ALA A 127 25.71 14.27 18.17
CA ALA A 127 25.47 15.39 19.08
C ALA A 127 24.94 14.86 20.44
N LEU A 128 25.92 14.59 21.32
CA LEU A 128 25.95 14.73 22.78
C LEU A 128 24.64 14.80 23.59
N GLU A 129 24.58 13.87 24.56
CA GLU A 129 24.11 13.98 25.95
C GLU A 129 23.19 15.16 26.34
N ALA A 130 22.01 14.82 26.86
CA ALA A 130 21.49 15.41 28.09
C ALA A 130 20.73 14.35 28.89
N ASP A 131 21.26 14.16 30.09
CA ASP A 131 20.82 13.35 31.22
C ASP A 131 19.50 13.89 31.84
N ASP A 132 18.79 13.00 32.54
CA ASP A 132 17.84 13.26 33.63
C ASP A 132 16.46 13.91 33.32
N ALA A 133 15.40 13.10 33.44
CA ALA A 133 14.41 13.23 34.53
C ALA A 133 13.18 12.33 34.29
N ASP A 134 13.09 11.32 35.17
CA ASP A 134 11.90 10.57 35.55
C ASP A 134 10.85 11.54 36.13
N ASP A 135 9.60 11.55 35.64
CA ASP A 135 8.42 11.67 36.50
C ASP A 135 7.12 11.28 35.78
N GLN A 136 6.29 10.59 36.55
CA GLN A 136 5.04 9.95 36.22
C GLN A 136 3.92 10.97 36.11
N ILE A 137 2.90 10.72 35.27
CA ILE A 137 1.54 10.50 35.80
C ILE A 137 0.59 10.00 34.71
N ALA A 138 0.03 8.84 35.00
CA ALA A 138 -1.15 8.27 34.37
C ALA A 138 -2.34 9.22 34.54
N ALA A 139 -2.88 9.72 33.42
CA ALA A 139 -4.14 10.44 33.41
C ALA A 139 -5.29 9.43 33.22
N GLU A 140 -5.82 8.93 34.35
CA GLU A 140 -7.25 8.64 34.43
C GLU A 140 -8.01 9.93 34.14
N GLN A 141 -8.83 9.97 33.07
CA GLN A 141 -10.07 10.75 33.07
C GLN A 141 -11.14 10.03 32.25
N ALA A 142 -12.21 9.67 32.95
CA ALA A 142 -13.46 9.12 32.44
C ALA A 142 -14.20 10.12 31.54
N PRO A 143 -15.01 9.67 30.56
CA PRO A 143 -15.95 10.55 29.89
C PRO A 143 -17.14 10.87 30.80
N SER A 144 -17.24 12.15 31.19
CA SER A 144 -18.42 12.77 31.79
C SER A 144 -19.63 12.67 30.84
N SER A 145 -20.55 11.75 31.14
CA SER A 145 -21.90 11.76 30.58
C SER A 145 -22.80 12.62 31.47
N THR A 146 -22.95 13.89 31.12
CA THR A 146 -23.98 14.77 31.70
C THR A 146 -25.23 14.73 30.82
N GLY A 147 -26.26 14.03 31.29
CA GLY A 147 -27.63 14.13 30.81
C GLY A 147 -28.54 14.19 32.05
N PRO A 148 -29.43 15.20 32.17
CA PRO A 148 -30.10 15.54 33.43
C PRO A 148 -31.22 14.58 33.81
N ASP A 149 -31.32 14.34 35.13
CA ASP A 149 -32.53 14.14 35.95
C ASP A 149 -33.87 14.35 35.22
N ASP A 150 -34.73 13.33 35.22
CA ASP A 150 -35.92 13.33 36.08
C ASP A 150 -36.56 11.93 36.14
N ALA A 151 -36.99 11.55 37.34
CA ALA A 151 -37.60 10.26 37.68
C ALA A 151 -39.15 10.35 37.53
N PRO A 152 -39.95 9.32 37.90
CA PRO A 152 -41.31 9.11 37.37
C PRO A 152 -42.39 10.11 37.82
#